data_AF-A0A435GUL1-F1
#
_entry.id   AF-A0A435GUL1-F1
#
_cell.length_a   1.000
_cell.length_b   1.000
_cell.length_c   1.000
_cell.angle_alpha   90.00
_cell.angle_beta   90.00
_cell.angle_gamma   90.00
#
_symmetry.space_group_name_H-M   'P 1'
#
loop_
_entity.id
_entity.type
_entity.pdbx_description
1 polymer ?
#
loop_
_entity_poly.entity_id
_entity_poly.type
_entity_poly.pdbx_seq_one_letter_code
_entity_poly.pdbx_strand_id
1 'polypeptide(L)' 'GRHGAWREVRTARCVEFDIETEKPMPVNTDGEIVTSTPAHFKVHPKAISVFAPPPVDDADLH' A
#
# COMPACT_ATOMS: atom_id res chain seq x y z
N GLY A 1 -17.94 6.72 14.52
CA GLY A 1 -17.95 5.68 13.48
C GLY A 1 -19.34 5.35 13.00
N ARG A 2 -19.97 6.21 12.16
CA ARG A 2 -21.24 5.87 11.50
C ARG A 2 -21.64 6.83 10.37
N HIS A 3 -20.73 7.23 9.47
CA HIS A 3 -21.15 8.01 8.29
C HIS A 3 -20.38 7.59 7.02
N GLY A 4 -21.12 7.14 6.01
CA GLY A 4 -20.80 7.30 4.58
C GLY A 4 -19.76 6.39 3.93
N ALA A 5 -18.65 6.04 4.61
CA ALA A 5 -17.44 5.59 3.91
C ALA A 5 -17.49 4.21 3.23
N TRP A 6 -18.48 3.36 3.52
CA TRP A 6 -18.41 1.95 3.11
C TRP A 6 -18.82 1.66 1.66
N ARG A 7 -19.58 2.55 1.01
CA ARG A 7 -20.02 2.34 -0.39
C ARG A 7 -19.01 2.80 -1.44
N GLU A 8 -18.03 3.62 -1.07
CA GLU A 8 -17.02 4.15 -1.98
C GLU A 8 -15.67 3.43 -1.87
N VAL A 9 -15.49 2.62 -0.83
CA VAL A 9 -14.27 1.81 -0.67
C VAL A 9 -14.32 0.65 -1.64
N ARG A 10 -13.45 0.69 -2.64
CA ARG A 10 -13.14 -0.43 -3.51
C ARG A 10 -11.82 -1.04 -3.05
N THR A 11 -11.81 -2.34 -2.83
CA THR A 11 -10.59 -3.08 -2.47
C THR A 11 -10.27 -4.07 -3.57
N ALA A 12 -9.04 -4.01 -4.07
CA ALA A 12 -8.49 -4.96 -5.01
C ALA A 12 -7.13 -5.44 -4.50
N ARG A 13 -6.78 -6.69 -4.82
CA ARG A 13 -5.46 -7.26 -4.53
C ARG A 13 -4.74 -7.52 -5.84
N CYS A 14 -3.60 -6.88 -6.03
CA CYS A 14 -2.75 -7.05 -7.20
C CYS A 14 -1.29 -6.77 -6.82
N VAL A 15 -0.36 -7.14 -7.70
CA VAL A 15 1.06 -6.85 -7.56
C VAL A 15 1.51 -5.68 -8.42
N GLU A 16 0.65 -5.19 -9.32
CA GLU A 16 0.96 -4.15 -10.29
C GLU A 16 -0.34 -3.49 -10.77
N PHE A 17 -0.38 -2.17 -10.88
CA PHE A 17 -1.53 -1.40 -11.37
C PHE A 17 -1.15 0.05 -11.71
N ASP A 18 -1.98 0.68 -12.55
CA ASP A 18 -1.90 2.10 -12.90
C ASP A 18 -3.04 2.89 -12.28
N ILE A 19 -2.75 4.13 -11.87
CA ILE A 19 -3.76 5.11 -11.47
C ILE A 19 -3.69 6.31 -12.42
N GLU A 20 -4.83 6.59 -13.06
CA GLU A 20 -5.03 7.75 -13.93
C GLU A 20 -6.17 8.63 -13.40
N THR A 21 -6.06 9.93 -13.64
CA THR A 21 -7.09 10.91 -13.31
C THR A 21 -7.18 11.95 -14.43
N GLU A 22 -8.32 12.62 -14.56
CA GLU A 22 -8.53 13.64 -15.60
C GLU A 22 -7.51 14.81 -15.49
N LYS A 23 -7.17 15.20 -14.27
CA LYS A 23 -6.13 16.19 -13.97
C LYS A 23 -5.08 15.56 -13.06
N PRO A 24 -3.78 15.92 -13.16
CA PRO A 24 -2.76 15.41 -12.25
C PRO A 24 -3.11 15.67 -10.79
N MET A 25 -3.10 14.61 -9.98
CA MET A 25 -3.41 14.63 -8.56
C MET A 25 -2.19 14.21 -7.75
N PRO A 26 -1.84 14.90 -6.64
CA PRO A 26 -0.72 14.49 -5.80
C PRO A 26 -0.88 13.09 -5.22
N VAL A 27 0.23 12.34 -5.16
CA VAL A 27 0.35 11.01 -4.56
C VAL A 27 1.22 11.11 -3.32
N ASN A 28 0.68 10.68 -2.18
CA ASN A 28 1.40 10.57 -0.92
C ASN A 28 1.89 9.14 -0.70
N THR A 29 3.15 8.96 -0.31
CA THR A 29 3.70 7.67 0.14
C THR A 29 4.37 7.86 1.49
N ASP A 30 3.94 7.11 2.50
CA ASP A 30 4.57 7.03 3.84
C ASP A 30 4.94 8.38 4.48
N GLY A 31 4.11 9.40 4.27
CA GLY A 31 4.24 10.73 4.89
C GLY A 31 4.89 11.82 4.02
N GLU A 32 5.38 11.50 2.82
CA GLU A 32 5.92 12.47 1.86
C GLU A 32 5.09 12.51 0.56
N ILE A 33 4.92 13.69 -0.04
CA ILE A 33 4.38 13.82 -1.41
C ILE A 33 5.52 13.49 -2.36
N VAL A 34 5.40 12.37 -3.08
CA VAL A 34 6.49 11.86 -3.91
C VAL A 34 6.25 12.08 -5.40
N THR A 35 4.99 12.06 -5.87
CA THR A 35 4.67 12.20 -7.30
C THR A 35 3.23 12.68 -7.53
N SER A 36 2.77 12.74 -8.79
CA SER A 36 1.37 12.95 -9.16
C SER A 36 0.90 11.94 -10.20
N THR A 37 -0.41 11.72 -10.31
CA THR A 37 -0.98 10.90 -11.39
C THR A 37 -0.72 11.53 -12.77
N PRO A 38 -0.59 10.72 -13.84
CA PRO A 38 -0.66 9.26 -13.84
C PRO A 38 0.54 8.60 -13.14
N ALA A 39 0.28 7.52 -12.40
CA ALA A 39 1.30 6.83 -11.60
C ALA A 39 1.16 5.31 -11.71
N HIS A 40 2.29 4.65 -11.90
CA HIS A 40 2.41 3.20 -11.98
C HIS A 40 2.95 2.62 -10.68
N PHE A 41 2.25 1.64 -10.12
CA PHE A 41 2.58 1.01 -8.85
C PHE A 41 2.88 -0.46 -9.08
N LYS A 42 3.99 -0.94 -8.50
CA LYS A 42 4.30 -2.37 -8.45
C LYS A 42 4.88 -2.79 -7.11
N VAL A 43 4.51 -3.98 -6.66
CA VAL A 43 5.17 -4.67 -5.57
C VAL A 43 6.48 -5.24 -6.10
N HIS A 44 7.59 -4.91 -5.44
CA HIS A 44 8.87 -5.54 -5.70
C HIS A 44 9.18 -6.54 -4.58
N PRO A 45 8.89 -7.85 -4.76
CA PRO A 45 9.12 -8.83 -3.72
C PRO A 45 10.58 -8.86 -3.31
N LYS A 46 10.85 -8.95 -2.01
CA LYS A 46 12.21 -9.02 -1.46
C LYS A 46 13.12 -7.86 -1.90
N ALA A 47 12.56 -6.67 -2.12
CA ALA A 47 13.32 -5.51 -2.59
C ALA A 47 14.45 -5.10 -1.65
N ILE A 48 14.27 -5.30 -0.33
CA ILE A 48 15.22 -4.88 0.69
C ILE A 48 15.41 -6.02 1.68
N SER A 49 16.65 -6.25 2.09
CA SER A 49 16.98 -7.14 3.20
C SER A 49 16.96 -6.36 4.50
N VAL A 50 16.23 -6.88 5.49
CA VAL A 50 16.10 -6.26 6.82
C VAL A 50 16.54 -7.25 7.88
N PHE A 51 17.16 -6.76 8.96
CA PHE A 51 17.36 -7.55 10.17
C PHE A 51 16.04 -7.62 10.93
N ALA A 52 15.42 -8.80 10.96
CA ALA A 52 14.21 -9.07 11.72
C ALA A 52 14.55 -9.93 12.95
N PRO A 53 13.80 -9.81 14.06
CA PRO A 53 13.88 -10.79 15.14
C PRO A 53 13.61 -12.20 14.60
N PRO A 54 14.11 -13.26 15.27
CA PRO A 54 13.77 -14.62 14.89
C PRO A 54 12.25 -14.78 14.86
N PRO A 55 11.71 -15.60 13.96
CA PRO A 55 10.29 -15.94 13.98
C PRO A 55 9.91 -16.39 15.38
N VAL A 56 8.89 -15.77 15.97
CA VAL A 56 8.26 -16.34 17.15
C VAL A 56 7.52 -17.57 16.67
N ASP A 57 7.93 -18.75 17.14
CA ASP A 57 7.16 -19.96 16.85
C ASP A 57 5.82 -19.85 17.59
N ASP A 58 4.73 -20.32 16.96
CA ASP A 58 3.40 -20.34 17.60
C ASP A 58 3.40 -21.16 18.91
N ALA A 59 4.42 -22.01 19.12
CA ALA A 59 4.66 -22.76 20.35
C ALA A 59 5.19 -21.92 21.52
N ASP A 60 5.76 -20.73 21.27
CA ASP A 60 6.32 -19.82 22.27
C ASP A 60 5.29 -18.79 22.78
N LEU A 61 4.04 -18.88 22.32
CA LEU A 61 2.92 -18.01 22.71
C LEU A 61 2.18 -18.49 23.99
N HIS A 62 2.81 -19.34 24.79
CA HIS A 62 2.28 -19.86 26.07
C HIS A 62 2.73 -19.06 27.30
#